data_AF-A0A367QBN3-F1
#
_entry.id   AF-A0A367QBN3-F1
#
_cell.length_a   1.000
_cell.length_b   1.000
_cell.length_c   1.000
_cell.angle_alpha   90.00
_cell.angle_beta   90.00
_cell.angle_gamma   90.00
#
_symmetry.space_group_name_H-M   'P 1'
#
loop_
_entity.id
_entity.type
_entity.pdbx_description
1 polymer ?
#
loop_
_entity_poly.entity_id
_entity_poly.type
_entity_poly.pdbx_seq_one_letter_code
_entity_poly.pdbx_strand_id
1 'polypeptide(L)'
;MTDKQNRVRLLKGRTAFLFIHGIGEQNPLETVDFFTHNFLKYFDKQSLAFDLEHLIAKRRLSTGSLWTESFVRLKPTDSNEDWLIDIHEYYWSAYTEKKITVPEILQWAEQTLDGTIKFYNRKENQPLLDKLLANRNRKTFFTYRLRSLTILLRIFNFLYPVLRMAVWLILFLTGPFLQGRFLQSAWQLSKQIVTPPLVDFIGDITIYSTTDQKSPYKIIRQQILRESLTLLKAILKDKQANYDQVIIAGHSLGSCIAYDTLNLLCIEASLSQDKNKNLSLDKIKGLITFGSPLDKIAFFFREVAQEGQYIRQRILEHLNSFRVKPEFAQKNQYSIKSPVECKLDRVRWVNYYHLKDPISGHLDYYENLDNVEMKYQASWGDQGHQGYWFDTDFYEDIAERFLYITHRDEE
;
A
#
# COMPACT_ATOMS: atom_id res chain seq x y z
N MET A 1 -34.08 15.08 9.21
CA MET A 1 -35.04 14.14 9.83
C MET A 1 -35.78 13.44 8.70
N THR A 2 -35.50 12.15 8.51
CA THR A 2 -36.48 11.09 8.13
C THR A 2 -35.70 9.77 7.97
N ASP A 3 -35.76 8.95 9.02
CA ASP A 3 -35.84 7.48 8.96
C ASP A 3 -34.67 6.67 8.35
N LYS A 4 -33.46 6.76 8.94
CA LYS A 4 -32.54 5.60 8.98
C LYS A 4 -33.05 4.68 10.09
N GLN A 5 -34.10 3.91 9.79
CA GLN A 5 -34.62 2.86 10.66
C GLN A 5 -33.46 1.97 11.15
N ASN A 6 -33.46 1.70 12.46
CA ASN A 6 -32.68 0.66 13.14
C ASN A 6 -32.94 -0.72 12.51
N ARG A 7 -32.35 -0.99 11.34
CA ARG A 7 -32.13 -2.37 10.92
C ARG A 7 -30.98 -2.89 11.77
N VAL A 8 -31.24 -3.94 12.56
CA VAL A 8 -30.20 -4.71 13.23
C VAL A 8 -29.25 -5.21 12.14
N ARG A 9 -28.05 -4.62 12.05
CA ARG A 9 -27.05 -4.96 11.04
C ARG A 9 -26.30 -6.20 11.51
N LEU A 10 -26.53 -7.33 10.87
CA LEU A 10 -25.88 -8.60 11.21
C LEU A 10 -24.49 -8.67 10.58
N LEU A 11 -23.50 -9.10 11.37
CA LEU A 11 -22.13 -9.33 10.90
C LEU A 11 -22.04 -10.63 10.09
N LYS A 12 -21.16 -10.63 9.09
CA LYS A 12 -20.95 -11.69 8.12
C LYS A 12 -19.87 -12.65 8.60
N GLY A 13 -20.30 -13.78 9.14
CA GLY A 13 -19.49 -14.97 9.39
C GLY A 13 -18.11 -14.69 9.99
N ARG A 14 -17.13 -15.51 9.61
CA ARG A 14 -15.76 -15.48 10.13
C ARG A 14 -14.84 -14.74 9.18
N THR A 15 -14.37 -13.56 9.59
CA THR A 15 -13.62 -12.63 8.75
C THR A 15 -12.18 -12.47 9.24
N ALA A 16 -11.21 -12.56 8.33
CA ALA A 16 -9.83 -12.14 8.59
C ALA A 16 -9.51 -10.86 7.82
N PHE A 17 -8.99 -9.86 8.50
CA PHE A 17 -8.26 -8.76 7.88
C PHE A 17 -6.77 -9.05 7.92
N LEU A 18 -6.09 -8.92 6.79
CA LEU A 18 -4.64 -8.91 6.69
C LEU A 18 -4.19 -7.48 6.37
N PHE A 19 -3.66 -6.77 7.36
CA PHE A 19 -3.10 -5.44 7.21
C PHE A 19 -1.63 -5.52 6.80
N ILE A 20 -1.31 -4.94 5.65
CA ILE A 20 0.04 -4.83 5.13
C ILE A 20 0.49 -3.38 5.28
N HIS A 21 1.50 -3.14 6.12
CA HIS A 21 1.98 -1.79 6.42
C HIS A 21 3.46 -1.79 6.83
N GLY A 22 4.05 -0.60 6.93
CA GLY A 22 5.43 -0.46 7.38
C GLY A 22 6.00 0.96 7.39
N ILE A 23 5.23 2.01 7.11
CA ILE A 23 5.83 3.34 6.93
C ILE A 23 6.07 4.06 8.26
N GLY A 24 7.33 4.45 8.47
CA GLY A 24 7.80 5.25 9.60
C GLY A 24 8.49 4.44 10.70
N GLU A 25 9.08 5.15 11.68
CA GLU A 25 9.55 4.57 12.95
C GLU A 25 8.34 4.18 13.83
N GLN A 26 7.50 3.27 13.34
CA GLN A 26 6.37 2.75 14.13
C GLN A 26 6.86 1.67 15.10
N ASN A 27 6.26 1.65 16.28
CA ASN A 27 6.51 0.59 17.25
C ASN A 27 5.82 -0.71 16.80
N PRO A 28 6.36 -1.89 17.17
CA PRO A 28 5.70 -3.16 16.88
C PRO A 28 4.23 -3.16 17.33
N LEU A 29 3.32 -3.68 16.50
CA LEU A 29 1.87 -3.81 16.75
C LEU A 29 1.08 -2.49 16.84
N GLU A 30 1.70 -1.34 16.59
CA GLU A 30 1.03 -0.04 16.64
C GLU A 30 -0.10 0.07 15.61
N THR A 31 0.03 -0.53 14.42
CA THR A 31 -1.05 -0.53 13.43
C THR A 31 -2.21 -1.42 13.85
N VAL A 32 -1.94 -2.60 14.45
CA VAL A 32 -3.00 -3.45 15.02
C VAL A 32 -3.75 -2.67 16.10
N ASP A 33 -3.05 -1.98 16.99
CA ASP A 33 -3.66 -1.16 18.04
C ASP A 33 -4.54 -0.05 17.45
N PHE A 34 -3.99 0.80 16.57
CA PHE A 34 -4.74 1.90 15.96
C PHE A 34 -5.96 1.43 15.18
N PHE A 35 -5.81 0.41 14.33
CA PHE A 35 -6.91 -0.07 13.53
C PHE A 35 -7.99 -0.69 14.42
N THR A 36 -7.60 -1.59 15.33
CA THR A 36 -8.51 -2.26 16.25
C THR A 36 -9.26 -1.21 17.08
N HIS A 37 -8.56 -0.31 17.75
CA HIS A 37 -9.15 0.71 18.63
C HIS A 37 -10.23 1.55 17.95
N ASN A 38 -9.98 2.02 16.73
CA ASN A 38 -10.98 2.82 16.01
C ASN A 38 -12.15 1.97 15.49
N PHE A 39 -11.92 0.70 15.21
CA PHE A 39 -12.99 -0.25 14.92
C PHE A 39 -13.86 -0.55 16.14
N LEU A 40 -13.25 -0.73 17.31
CA LEU A 40 -13.97 -0.88 18.58
C LEU A 40 -14.84 0.34 18.85
N LYS A 41 -14.29 1.56 18.71
CA LYS A 41 -15.09 2.79 18.82
C LYS A 41 -16.27 2.85 17.86
N TYR A 42 -16.10 2.36 16.63
CA TYR A 42 -17.19 2.28 15.67
C TYR A 42 -18.26 1.30 16.14
N PHE A 43 -17.88 0.10 16.60
CA PHE A 43 -18.82 -0.91 17.10
C PHE A 43 -19.51 -0.52 18.43
N ASP A 44 -18.79 0.14 19.34
CA ASP A 44 -19.36 0.69 20.58
C ASP A 44 -20.47 1.70 20.27
N LYS A 45 -20.26 2.56 19.25
CA LYS A 45 -21.31 3.49 18.77
C LYS A 45 -22.53 2.76 18.21
N GLN A 46 -22.36 1.56 17.65
CA GLN A 46 -23.45 0.71 17.18
C GLN A 46 -24.07 -0.14 18.31
N SER A 47 -23.59 -0.01 19.55
CA SER A 47 -24.01 -0.82 20.71
C SER A 47 -23.87 -2.33 20.48
N LEU A 48 -22.86 -2.74 19.72
CA LEU A 48 -22.54 -4.16 19.50
C LEU A 48 -21.79 -4.71 20.72
N ALA A 49 -22.26 -5.82 21.30
CA ALA A 49 -21.57 -6.50 22.39
C ALA A 49 -20.53 -7.49 21.83
N PHE A 50 -19.27 -7.33 22.21
CA PHE A 50 -18.18 -8.19 21.76
C PHE A 50 -17.12 -8.36 22.84
N ASP A 51 -16.40 -9.48 22.76
CA ASP A 51 -15.19 -9.74 23.53
C ASP A 51 -13.95 -9.54 22.64
N LEU A 52 -12.88 -9.01 23.23
CA LEU A 52 -11.60 -8.82 22.58
C LEU A 52 -10.58 -9.83 23.12
N GLU A 53 -9.96 -10.61 22.24
CA GLU A 53 -8.96 -11.60 22.59
C GLU A 53 -7.64 -11.34 21.87
N HIS A 54 -6.53 -11.46 22.60
CA HIS A 54 -5.21 -11.59 21.99
C HIS A 54 -4.94 -13.07 21.71
N LEU A 55 -4.58 -13.36 20.46
CA LEU A 55 -4.25 -14.71 20.02
C LEU A 55 -2.83 -14.75 19.46
N ILE A 56 -2.23 -15.94 19.57
CA ILE A 56 -0.93 -16.24 18.99
C ILE A 56 -1.05 -17.41 18.03
N ALA A 57 -0.35 -17.31 16.89
CA ALA A 57 -0.27 -18.39 15.91
C ALA A 57 1.18 -18.69 15.56
N LYS A 58 1.51 -19.98 15.48
CA LYS A 58 2.80 -20.43 14.98
C LYS A 58 2.77 -20.40 13.45
N ARG A 59 3.53 -19.49 12.85
CA ARG A 59 3.62 -19.31 11.40
C ARG A 59 4.99 -19.76 10.90
N ARG A 60 5.10 -19.96 9.59
CA ARG A 60 6.35 -20.28 8.89
C ARG A 60 6.67 -19.15 7.93
N LEU A 61 7.93 -18.73 7.92
CA LEU A 61 8.47 -17.88 6.87
C LEU A 61 8.67 -18.69 5.59
N SER A 62 8.83 -18.01 4.46
CA SER A 62 9.12 -18.63 3.16
C SER A 62 10.43 -19.41 3.15
N THR A 63 11.36 -19.07 4.05
CA THR A 63 12.64 -19.77 4.28
C THR A 63 12.49 -21.07 5.08
N GLY A 64 11.30 -21.34 5.66
CA GLY A 64 11.03 -22.49 6.51
C GLY A 64 11.20 -22.24 8.01
N SER A 65 11.82 -21.13 8.39
CA SER A 65 11.94 -20.70 9.79
C SER A 65 10.56 -20.45 10.42
N LEU A 66 10.44 -20.76 11.71
CA LEU A 66 9.20 -20.54 12.46
C LEU A 66 9.21 -19.14 13.07
N TRP A 67 8.04 -18.51 13.11
CA TRP A 67 7.82 -17.27 13.85
C TRP A 67 6.47 -17.30 14.57
N THR A 68 6.35 -16.50 15.62
CA THR A 68 5.11 -16.38 16.41
C THR A 68 4.41 -15.10 15.98
N GLU A 69 3.26 -15.25 15.35
CA GLU A 69 2.36 -14.14 15.06
C GLU A 69 1.54 -13.81 16.30
N SER A 70 1.35 -12.52 16.57
CA SER A 70 0.35 -12.00 17.51
C SER A 70 -0.71 -11.24 16.72
N PHE A 71 -1.98 -11.52 16.99
CA PHE A 71 -3.11 -10.89 16.33
C PHE A 71 -4.28 -10.76 17.31
N VAL A 72 -5.27 -9.94 16.94
CA VAL A 72 -6.43 -9.65 17.78
C VAL A 72 -7.67 -10.26 17.15
N ARG A 73 -8.53 -10.85 17.99
CA ARG A 73 -9.84 -11.38 17.62
C ARG A 73 -10.94 -10.61 18.32
N LEU A 74 -11.95 -10.22 17.55
CA LEU A 74 -13.25 -9.80 18.06
C LEU A 74 -14.23 -10.95 17.86
N LYS A 75 -15.02 -11.26 18.89
CA LYS A 75 -16.07 -12.28 18.84
C LYS A 75 -17.31 -11.78 19.60
N PRO A 76 -18.52 -12.29 19.32
CA PRO A 76 -19.70 -11.90 20.08
C PRO A 76 -19.58 -12.37 21.53
N THR A 77 -20.11 -11.57 22.46
CA THR A 77 -20.26 -11.98 23.86
C THR A 77 -21.39 -13.01 24.01
N ASP A 78 -22.40 -12.98 23.13
CA ASP A 78 -23.45 -14.00 23.06
C ASP A 78 -22.97 -15.21 22.25
N SER A 79 -22.99 -16.39 22.87
CA SER A 79 -22.63 -17.67 22.24
C SER A 79 -23.56 -18.11 21.09
N ASN A 80 -24.72 -17.47 20.92
CA ASN A 80 -25.66 -17.79 19.83
C ASN A 80 -25.27 -17.17 18.48
N GLU A 81 -24.33 -16.22 18.47
CA GLU A 81 -23.83 -15.61 17.25
C GLU A 81 -22.51 -16.30 16.81
N ASP A 82 -22.42 -16.73 15.54
CA ASP A 82 -21.21 -17.35 14.97
C ASP A 82 -20.53 -16.40 13.98
N TRP A 83 -19.95 -15.32 14.51
CA TRP A 83 -19.07 -14.44 13.76
C TRP A 83 -17.75 -14.22 14.52
N LEU A 84 -16.70 -13.92 13.78
CA LEU A 84 -15.44 -13.44 14.35
C LEU A 84 -14.77 -12.49 13.38
N ILE A 85 -13.97 -11.57 13.91
CA ILE A 85 -13.14 -10.66 13.13
C ILE A 85 -11.72 -10.76 13.66
N ASP A 86 -10.82 -11.33 12.87
CA ASP A 86 -9.40 -11.39 13.18
C ASP A 86 -8.64 -10.30 12.45
N ILE A 87 -7.74 -9.62 13.15
CA ILE A 87 -6.91 -8.54 12.61
C ILE A 87 -5.45 -8.99 12.64
N HIS A 88 -4.97 -9.44 11.48
CA HIS A 88 -3.59 -9.86 11.24
C HIS A 88 -2.75 -8.71 10.68
N GLU A 89 -1.46 -8.74 10.98
CA GLU A 89 -0.50 -7.74 10.54
C GLU A 89 0.68 -8.36 9.82
N TYR A 90 1.03 -7.77 8.68
CA TYR A 90 2.28 -7.99 7.99
C TYR A 90 3.11 -6.71 7.96
N TYR A 91 4.08 -6.63 8.86
CA TYR A 91 5.02 -5.54 8.97
C TYR A 91 6.27 -5.77 8.11
N TRP A 92 6.41 -5.01 7.01
CA TRP A 92 7.48 -5.23 6.03
C TRP A 92 8.68 -4.29 6.15
N SER A 93 8.59 -3.17 6.86
CA SER A 93 9.66 -2.17 6.84
C SER A 93 10.93 -2.57 7.57
N ALA A 94 10.87 -3.59 8.43
CA ALA A 94 12.08 -4.24 8.94
C ALA A 94 13.03 -4.70 7.82
N TYR A 95 12.52 -4.96 6.61
CA TYR A 95 13.33 -5.33 5.46
C TYR A 95 13.96 -4.14 4.71
N THR A 96 13.37 -2.94 4.82
CA THR A 96 13.80 -1.73 4.07
C THR A 96 14.52 -0.71 4.94
N GLU A 97 14.32 -0.75 6.27
CA GLU A 97 14.83 0.26 7.19
C GLU A 97 16.36 0.41 7.08
N LYS A 98 16.81 1.66 6.94
CA LYS A 98 18.24 2.04 6.84
C LYS A 98 18.99 1.39 5.67
N LYS A 99 18.31 0.80 4.68
CA LYS A 99 18.96 0.17 3.51
C LYS A 99 19.28 1.14 2.39
N ILE A 100 18.57 2.27 2.30
CA ILE A 100 18.76 3.29 1.27
C ILE A 100 19.31 4.59 1.85
N THR A 101 20.12 5.28 1.06
CA THR A 101 20.72 6.56 1.41
C THR A 101 19.90 7.74 0.86
N VAL A 102 19.99 8.90 1.52
CA VAL A 102 19.31 10.14 1.07
C VAL A 102 19.70 10.56 -0.36
N PRO A 103 20.97 10.45 -0.80
CA PRO A 103 21.32 10.72 -2.20
C PRO A 103 20.63 9.79 -3.20
N GLU A 104 20.50 8.49 -2.89
CA GLU A 104 19.77 7.54 -3.74
C GLU A 104 18.28 7.89 -3.84
N ILE A 105 17.69 8.34 -2.72
CA ILE A 105 16.31 8.84 -2.68
C ILE A 105 16.13 10.04 -3.60
N LEU A 106 17.04 11.02 -3.53
CA LEU A 106 16.98 12.21 -4.37
C LEU A 106 17.21 11.90 -5.85
N GLN A 107 18.13 10.99 -6.15
CA GLN A 107 18.37 10.49 -7.51
C GLN A 107 17.14 9.77 -8.08
N TRP A 108 16.47 8.95 -7.27
CA TRP A 108 15.23 8.30 -7.67
C TRP A 108 14.10 9.32 -7.91
N ALA A 109 13.96 10.32 -7.05
CA ALA A 109 12.95 11.37 -7.21
C ALA A 109 13.18 12.16 -8.51
N GLU A 110 14.44 12.42 -8.87
CA GLU A 110 14.81 13.01 -10.14
C GLU A 110 14.44 12.13 -11.34
N GLN A 111 14.80 10.83 -11.31
CA GLN A 111 14.45 9.88 -12.37
C GLN A 111 12.94 9.76 -12.58
N THR A 112 12.17 9.82 -11.49
CA THR A 112 10.70 9.84 -11.51
C THR A 112 10.16 11.03 -12.28
N LEU A 113 10.67 12.23 -11.98
CA LEU A 113 10.25 13.46 -12.63
C LEU A 113 10.62 13.44 -14.11
N ASP A 114 11.81 12.95 -14.45
CA ASP A 114 12.24 12.79 -15.84
C ASP A 114 11.36 11.76 -16.58
N GLY A 115 11.02 10.64 -15.93
CA GLY A 115 10.08 9.64 -16.45
C GLY A 115 8.69 10.23 -16.70
N THR A 116 8.19 11.04 -15.75
CA THR A 116 6.92 11.77 -15.87
C THR A 116 6.92 12.71 -17.07
N ILE A 117 7.98 13.51 -17.22
CA ILE A 117 8.16 14.42 -18.35
C ILE A 117 8.18 13.64 -19.66
N LYS A 118 8.93 12.53 -19.73
CA LYS A 118 8.99 11.68 -20.92
C LYS A 118 7.63 11.07 -21.25
N PHE A 119 6.87 10.58 -20.26
CA PHE A 119 5.56 9.96 -20.44
C PHE A 119 4.56 10.92 -21.10
N TYR A 120 4.43 12.14 -20.57
CA TYR A 120 3.51 13.13 -21.12
C TYR A 120 3.94 13.67 -22.49
N ASN A 121 5.25 13.63 -22.80
CA ASN A 121 5.75 14.07 -24.10
C ASN A 121 5.57 13.02 -25.22
N ARG A 122 5.13 11.79 -24.92
CA ARG A 122 4.83 10.77 -25.95
C ARG A 122 3.62 11.19 -26.78
N LYS A 123 3.65 10.94 -28.09
CA LYS A 123 2.54 11.28 -29.02
C LYS A 123 1.22 10.62 -28.63
N GLU A 124 1.27 9.37 -28.19
CA GLU A 124 0.10 8.58 -27.76
C GLU A 124 -0.60 9.19 -26.53
N ASN A 125 0.13 9.90 -25.68
CA ASN A 125 -0.36 10.48 -24.44
C ASN A 125 -0.75 11.96 -24.57
N GLN A 126 -0.65 12.54 -25.77
CA GLN A 126 -1.06 13.93 -26.02
C GLN A 126 -2.52 14.21 -25.61
N PRO A 127 -3.51 13.32 -25.88
CA PRO A 127 -4.88 13.56 -25.42
C PRO A 127 -5.02 13.63 -23.88
N LEU A 128 -4.24 12.84 -23.14
CA LEU A 128 -4.20 12.88 -21.67
C LEU A 128 -3.58 14.19 -21.18
N LEU A 129 -2.48 14.60 -21.81
CA LEU A 129 -1.84 15.88 -21.54
C LEU A 129 -2.80 17.03 -21.84
N ASP A 130 -3.48 17.03 -22.98
CA ASP A 130 -4.45 18.06 -23.36
C ASP A 130 -5.64 18.12 -22.41
N LYS A 131 -6.14 16.97 -21.92
CA LYS A 131 -7.19 16.91 -20.89
C LYS A 131 -6.74 17.50 -19.55
N LEU A 132 -5.51 17.20 -19.12
CA LEU A 132 -4.91 17.79 -17.92
C LEU A 132 -4.64 19.30 -18.09
N LEU A 133 -4.31 19.71 -19.31
CA LEU A 133 -3.96 21.07 -19.71
C LEU A 133 -5.14 21.89 -20.26
N ALA A 134 -6.37 21.38 -20.17
CA ALA A 134 -7.58 22.03 -20.68
C ALA A 134 -7.81 23.44 -20.09
N ASN A 135 -7.14 23.77 -18.99
CA ASN A 135 -7.09 25.11 -18.42
C ASN A 135 -5.71 25.77 -18.69
N ARG A 136 -5.66 26.83 -19.50
CA ARG A 136 -4.41 27.50 -19.97
C ARG A 136 -3.46 27.90 -18.83
N ASN A 137 -3.98 28.31 -17.68
CA ASN A 137 -3.17 28.66 -16.50
C ASN A 137 -2.45 27.46 -15.88
N ARG A 138 -2.98 26.24 -16.04
CA ARG A 138 -2.35 25.00 -15.54
C ARG A 138 -1.17 24.56 -16.39
N LYS A 139 -1.11 24.93 -17.68
CA LYS A 139 -0.05 24.53 -18.62
C LYS A 139 1.31 25.12 -18.29
N THR A 140 1.38 26.43 -18.13
CA THR A 140 2.62 27.10 -17.76
C THR A 140 3.06 26.70 -16.35
N PHE A 141 2.10 26.57 -15.43
CA PHE A 141 2.34 26.21 -14.04
C PHE A 141 2.88 24.78 -13.86
N PHE A 142 2.30 23.80 -14.54
CA PHE A 142 2.69 22.38 -14.45
C PHE A 142 4.10 22.13 -15.00
N THR A 143 4.39 22.56 -16.22
CA THR A 143 5.69 22.30 -16.87
C THR A 143 6.81 23.09 -16.21
N TYR A 144 6.55 24.33 -15.76
CA TYR A 144 7.52 25.12 -15.00
C TYR A 144 7.77 24.51 -13.61
N ARG A 145 6.73 24.07 -12.89
CA ARG A 145 6.88 23.41 -11.59
C ARG A 145 7.69 22.13 -11.67
N LEU A 146 7.41 21.25 -12.64
CA LEU A 146 8.16 20.00 -12.78
C LEU A 146 9.64 20.27 -13.04
N ARG A 147 9.97 21.16 -13.99
CA ARG A 147 11.37 21.53 -14.27
C ARG A 147 12.04 22.23 -13.10
N SER A 148 11.36 23.15 -12.42
CA SER A 148 11.90 23.83 -11.23
C SER A 148 12.12 22.86 -10.06
N LEU A 149 11.24 21.86 -9.91
CA LEU A 149 11.36 20.84 -8.86
C LEU A 149 12.54 19.90 -9.15
N THR A 150 12.74 19.49 -10.41
CA THR A 150 13.93 18.72 -10.81
C THR A 150 15.23 19.49 -10.51
N ILE A 151 15.28 20.79 -10.85
CA ILE A 151 16.44 21.64 -10.56
C ILE A 151 16.64 21.78 -9.05
N LEU A 152 15.57 21.99 -8.28
CA LEU A 152 15.63 22.10 -6.83
C LEU A 152 16.12 20.82 -6.17
N LEU A 153 15.66 19.65 -6.62
CA LEU A 153 16.14 18.36 -6.12
C LEU A 153 17.62 18.13 -6.41
N ARG A 154 18.10 18.50 -7.60
CA ARG A 154 19.53 18.45 -7.96
C ARG A 154 20.38 19.34 -7.06
N ILE A 155 19.92 20.58 -6.84
CA ILE A 155 20.58 21.55 -5.96
C ILE A 155 20.58 21.03 -4.50
N PHE A 156 19.45 20.51 -4.03
CA PHE A 156 19.32 19.97 -2.69
C PHE A 156 20.20 18.73 -2.49
N ASN A 157 20.31 17.84 -3.48
CA ASN A 157 21.22 16.68 -3.41
C ASN A 157 22.67 17.10 -3.24
N PHE A 158 23.09 18.18 -3.91
CA PHE A 158 24.43 18.75 -3.75
C PHE A 158 24.61 19.48 -2.40
N LEU A 159 23.60 20.20 -1.94
CA LEU A 159 23.65 20.99 -0.70
C LEU A 159 23.47 20.14 0.57
N TYR A 160 22.73 19.04 0.50
CA TYR A 160 22.44 18.15 1.63
C TYR A 160 23.69 17.69 2.39
N PRO A 161 24.76 17.16 1.76
CA PRO A 161 25.97 16.78 2.49
C PRO A 161 26.63 17.97 3.17
N VAL A 162 26.63 19.15 2.54
CA VAL A 162 27.19 20.38 3.11
C VAL A 162 26.39 20.84 4.32
N LEU A 163 25.06 20.87 4.20
CA LEU A 163 24.16 21.29 5.26
C LEU A 163 24.21 20.32 6.45
N ARG A 164 24.26 19.01 6.19
CA ARG A 164 24.45 17.99 7.22
C ARG A 164 25.79 18.14 7.94
N MET A 165 26.89 18.37 7.20
CA MET A 165 28.20 18.61 7.80
C MET A 165 28.20 19.87 8.67
N ALA A 166 27.55 20.94 8.22
CA ALA A 166 27.43 22.18 8.99
C ALA A 166 26.63 21.95 10.29
N VAL A 167 25.46 21.31 10.22
CA VAL A 167 24.64 20.97 11.40
C VAL A 167 25.38 20.03 12.34
N TRP A 168 26.06 19.02 11.80
CA TRP A 168 26.90 18.12 12.60
C TRP A 168 28.00 18.87 13.34
N LEU A 169 28.71 19.78 12.66
CA LEU A 169 29.77 20.59 13.27
C LEU A 169 29.23 21.48 14.40
N ILE A 170 28.06 22.11 14.17
CA ILE A 170 27.37 22.91 15.20
C ILE A 170 27.01 22.03 16.41
N LEU A 171 26.39 20.87 16.18
CA LEU A 171 26.00 19.95 17.26
C LEU A 171 27.21 19.35 17.99
N PHE A 172 28.30 19.08 17.28
CA PHE A 172 29.54 18.57 17.85
C PHE A 172 30.20 19.62 18.75
N LEU A 173 30.25 20.88 18.31
CA LEU A 173 30.84 22.00 19.07
C LEU A 173 29.97 22.42 20.27
N THR A 174 28.64 22.30 20.16
CA THR A 174 27.69 22.68 21.21
C THR A 174 27.36 21.54 22.17
N GLY A 175 27.61 20.28 21.78
CA GLY A 175 27.33 19.08 22.56
C GLY A 175 27.89 19.04 23.99
N PRO A 176 29.13 19.51 24.26
CA PRO A 176 29.68 19.55 25.63
C PRO A 176 28.92 20.48 26.59
N PHE A 177 28.08 21.38 26.06
CA PHE A 177 27.39 22.43 26.84
C PHE A 177 25.89 22.16 27.01
N LEU A 178 25.34 21.08 26.43
CA LEU A 178 23.91 20.77 26.42
C LEU A 178 23.66 19.47 27.23
N GLN A 179 22.90 19.56 28.34
CA GLN A 179 22.48 18.39 29.15
C GLN A 179 21.09 17.87 28.72
N GLY A 180 20.93 16.54 28.65
CA GLY A 180 19.68 15.81 28.31
C GLY A 180 19.52 15.49 26.82
N ARG A 181 18.85 14.38 26.43
CA ARG A 181 18.64 13.81 25.05
C ARG A 181 19.85 13.76 24.06
N PHE A 182 20.97 14.42 24.36
CA PHE A 182 22.21 14.57 23.59
C PHE A 182 23.19 13.38 23.73
N LEU A 183 22.73 12.26 24.30
CA LEU A 183 23.51 11.00 24.32
C LEU A 183 23.53 10.30 22.95
N GLN A 184 22.68 10.71 22.01
CA GLN A 184 22.79 10.27 20.62
C GLN A 184 23.95 10.99 19.94
N SER A 185 24.68 10.27 19.06
CA SER A 185 25.80 10.88 18.33
C SER A 185 25.32 12.14 17.58
N ALA A 186 26.07 13.25 17.66
CA ALA A 186 25.78 14.48 16.90
C ALA A 186 25.54 14.18 15.40
N TRP A 187 26.14 13.11 14.90
CA TRP A 187 25.95 12.59 13.56
C TRP A 187 24.53 12.07 13.27
N GLN A 188 23.92 11.37 14.22
CA GLN A 188 22.53 10.88 14.11
C GLN A 188 21.54 12.04 14.23
N LEU A 189 21.74 12.94 15.19
CA LEU A 189 20.90 14.14 15.35
C LEU A 189 20.96 15.06 14.12
N SER A 190 22.14 15.24 13.52
CA SER A 190 22.26 16.02 12.27
C SER A 190 21.46 15.42 11.12
N LYS A 191 21.34 14.09 11.07
CA LYS A 191 20.51 13.41 10.07
C LYS A 191 19.03 13.69 10.33
N GLN A 192 18.55 13.50 11.56
CA GLN A 192 17.15 13.72 11.91
C GLN A 192 16.67 15.16 11.67
N ILE A 193 17.53 16.15 11.92
CA ILE A 193 17.19 17.57 11.72
C ILE A 193 17.13 17.94 10.24
N VAL A 194 18.02 17.37 9.43
CA VAL A 194 18.20 17.76 8.02
C VAL A 194 17.36 16.92 7.06
N THR A 195 16.97 15.70 7.46
CA THR A 195 16.15 14.80 6.66
C THR A 195 14.66 15.00 6.99
N PRO A 196 13.83 15.53 6.05
CA PRO A 196 12.40 15.64 6.26
C PRO A 196 11.74 14.27 6.45
N PRO A 197 10.64 14.15 7.22
CA PRO A 197 9.95 12.88 7.49
C PRO A 197 9.40 12.17 6.23
N LEU A 198 9.16 12.91 5.15
CA LEU A 198 8.76 12.34 3.85
C LEU A 198 9.86 11.54 3.15
N VAL A 199 11.13 11.68 3.56
CA VAL A 199 12.26 10.99 2.94
C VAL A 199 12.22 9.49 3.22
N ASP A 200 11.82 9.06 4.42
CA ASP A 200 11.77 7.63 4.75
C ASP A 200 10.72 6.91 3.89
N PHE A 201 9.55 7.55 3.70
CA PHE A 201 8.53 7.07 2.76
C PHE A 201 9.06 6.96 1.32
N ILE A 202 9.72 8.00 0.81
CA ILE A 202 10.30 7.97 -0.54
C ILE A 202 11.39 6.90 -0.65
N GLY A 203 12.16 6.68 0.42
CA GLY A 203 13.16 5.62 0.53
C GLY A 203 12.55 4.22 0.37
N ASP A 204 11.47 3.95 1.08
CA ASP A 204 10.78 2.66 0.99
C ASP A 204 10.20 2.43 -0.41
N ILE A 205 9.55 3.44 -1.01
CA ILE A 205 9.10 3.30 -2.42
C ILE A 205 10.30 3.08 -3.32
N THR A 206 11.42 3.78 -3.12
CA THR A 206 12.61 3.64 -3.98
C THR A 206 13.13 2.21 -3.94
N ILE A 207 13.29 1.63 -2.74
CA ILE A 207 13.72 0.24 -2.57
C ILE A 207 12.72 -0.71 -3.26
N TYR A 208 11.42 -0.52 -3.01
CA TYR A 208 10.40 -1.43 -3.51
C TYR A 208 10.16 -1.32 -5.03
N SER A 209 10.30 -0.13 -5.60
CA SER A 209 10.03 0.15 -7.01
C SER A 209 11.25 -0.05 -7.91
N THR A 210 12.44 -0.26 -7.35
CA THR A 210 13.65 -0.51 -8.14
C THR A 210 13.52 -1.81 -8.94
N THR A 211 13.53 -1.67 -10.27
CA THR A 211 13.38 -2.80 -11.21
C THR A 211 14.71 -3.32 -11.76
N ASP A 212 15.83 -2.66 -11.47
CA ASP A 212 17.16 -3.09 -11.90
C ASP A 212 17.48 -4.50 -11.37
N GLN A 213 17.73 -5.42 -12.30
CA GLN A 213 18.07 -6.80 -11.98
C GLN A 213 19.38 -6.95 -11.21
N LYS A 214 20.28 -5.96 -11.29
CA LYS A 214 21.56 -5.94 -10.59
C LYS A 214 21.47 -5.31 -9.20
N SER A 215 20.34 -4.69 -8.86
CA SER A 215 20.18 -4.01 -7.58
C SER A 215 19.94 -5.00 -6.43
N PRO A 216 20.57 -4.80 -5.26
CA PRO A 216 20.26 -5.56 -4.05
C PRO A 216 18.79 -5.37 -3.60
N TYR A 217 18.14 -4.27 -3.99
CA TYR A 217 16.76 -3.96 -3.62
C TYR A 217 15.74 -4.94 -4.22
N LYS A 218 16.07 -5.59 -5.35
CA LYS A 218 15.23 -6.65 -5.94
C LYS A 218 15.06 -7.83 -5.00
N ILE A 219 16.12 -8.23 -4.29
CA ILE A 219 16.07 -9.34 -3.33
C ILE A 219 15.16 -8.97 -2.16
N ILE A 220 15.26 -7.73 -1.67
CA ILE A 220 14.40 -7.20 -0.60
C ILE A 220 12.93 -7.22 -1.05
N ARG A 221 12.62 -6.67 -2.23
CA ARG A 221 11.25 -6.70 -2.78
C ARG A 221 10.71 -8.13 -2.90
N GLN A 222 11.51 -9.06 -3.44
CA GLN A 222 11.12 -10.46 -3.55
C GLN A 222 10.87 -11.12 -2.19
N GLN A 223 11.71 -10.80 -1.20
CA GLN A 223 11.54 -11.29 0.16
C GLN A 223 10.24 -10.77 0.77
N ILE A 224 9.99 -9.45 0.68
CA ILE A 224 8.75 -8.82 1.18
C ILE A 224 7.52 -9.50 0.57
N LEU A 225 7.53 -9.73 -0.74
CA LEU A 225 6.40 -10.34 -1.45
C LEU A 225 6.21 -11.83 -1.12
N ARG A 226 7.31 -12.59 -0.97
CA ARG A 226 7.24 -14.01 -0.61
C ARG A 226 6.68 -14.20 0.80
N GLU A 227 7.12 -13.40 1.75
CA GLU A 227 6.64 -13.48 3.12
C GLU A 227 5.18 -13.02 3.24
N SER A 228 4.80 -11.93 2.57
CA SER A 228 3.39 -11.50 2.45
C SER A 228 2.49 -12.61 1.91
N LEU A 229 2.88 -13.23 0.79
CA LEU A 229 2.15 -14.33 0.17
C LEU A 229 2.09 -15.57 1.07
N THR A 230 3.16 -15.83 1.82
CA THR A 230 3.24 -16.97 2.74
C THR A 230 2.27 -16.79 3.91
N LEU A 231 2.20 -15.59 4.49
CA LEU A 231 1.26 -15.26 5.55
C LEU A 231 -0.19 -15.32 5.06
N LEU A 232 -0.50 -14.71 3.90
CA LEU A 232 -1.83 -14.80 3.29
C LEU A 232 -2.27 -16.26 3.10
N LYS A 233 -1.39 -17.11 2.57
CA LYS A 233 -1.68 -18.55 2.38
C LYS A 233 -1.84 -19.30 3.71
N ALA A 234 -1.17 -18.87 4.77
CA ALA A 234 -1.33 -19.45 6.10
C ALA A 234 -2.71 -19.10 6.69
N ILE A 235 -3.13 -17.84 6.57
CA ILE A 235 -4.46 -17.35 6.99
C ILE A 235 -5.57 -18.08 6.22
N LEU A 236 -5.46 -18.16 4.89
CA LEU A 236 -6.45 -18.85 4.05
C LEU A 236 -6.65 -20.33 4.41
N LYS A 237 -5.61 -20.98 4.92
CA LYS A 237 -5.59 -22.39 5.30
C LYS A 237 -5.78 -22.62 6.79
N ASP A 238 -6.09 -21.57 7.55
CA ASP A 238 -6.29 -21.68 8.98
C ASP A 238 -7.58 -22.46 9.29
N LYS A 239 -7.41 -23.73 9.65
CA LYS A 239 -8.53 -24.64 9.95
C LYS A 239 -9.17 -24.35 11.30
N GLN A 240 -8.45 -23.70 12.21
CA GLN A 240 -8.96 -23.41 13.55
C GLN A 240 -9.93 -22.23 13.49
N ALA A 241 -9.55 -21.16 12.80
CA ALA A 241 -10.46 -20.05 12.55
C ALA A 241 -11.54 -20.42 11.52
N ASN A 242 -11.14 -21.15 10.47
CA ASN A 242 -11.98 -21.49 9.31
C ASN A 242 -12.72 -20.26 8.75
N TYR A 243 -11.96 -19.27 8.30
CA TYR A 243 -12.53 -18.02 7.75
C TYR A 243 -13.45 -18.29 6.56
N ASP A 244 -14.57 -17.59 6.52
CA ASP A 244 -15.48 -17.50 5.38
C ASP A 244 -14.99 -16.43 4.40
N GLN A 245 -14.34 -15.38 4.94
CA GLN A 245 -13.78 -14.31 4.15
C GLN A 245 -12.44 -13.79 4.67
N VAL A 246 -11.56 -13.46 3.73
CA VAL A 246 -10.28 -12.80 3.95
C VAL A 246 -10.27 -11.50 3.15
N ILE A 247 -9.95 -10.41 3.84
CA ILE A 247 -9.86 -9.06 3.30
C ILE A 247 -8.44 -8.58 3.51
N ILE A 248 -7.80 -8.13 2.43
CA ILE A 248 -6.43 -7.63 2.49
C ILE A 248 -6.50 -6.11 2.48
N ALA A 249 -5.87 -5.45 3.44
CA ALA A 249 -5.84 -4.01 3.55
C ALA A 249 -4.40 -3.51 3.50
N GLY A 250 -4.12 -2.55 2.65
CA GLY A 250 -2.78 -1.97 2.51
C GLY A 250 -2.82 -0.45 2.61
N HIS A 251 -2.03 0.08 3.55
CA HIS A 251 -1.78 1.52 3.66
C HIS A 251 -0.53 1.89 2.88
N SER A 252 -0.60 2.96 2.10
CA SER A 252 0.57 3.56 1.46
C SER A 252 1.39 2.54 0.66
N LEU A 253 2.69 2.34 0.87
CA LEU A 253 3.44 1.29 0.13
C LEU A 253 2.91 -0.13 0.38
N GLY A 254 2.29 -0.37 1.54
CA GLY A 254 1.59 -1.62 1.84
C GLY A 254 0.44 -1.93 0.87
N SER A 255 -0.21 -0.90 0.30
CA SER A 255 -1.20 -1.09 -0.78
C SER A 255 -0.59 -1.70 -2.05
N CYS A 256 0.65 -1.35 -2.37
CA CYS A 256 1.38 -1.89 -3.51
C CYS A 256 1.80 -3.34 -3.25
N ILE A 257 2.25 -3.63 -2.03
CA ILE A 257 2.58 -4.99 -1.60
C ILE A 257 1.34 -5.87 -1.59
N ALA A 258 0.19 -5.37 -1.11
CA ALA A 258 -1.09 -6.09 -1.14
C ALA A 258 -1.51 -6.45 -2.57
N TYR A 259 -1.50 -5.47 -3.47
CA TYR A 259 -1.81 -5.67 -4.88
C TYR A 259 -0.85 -6.67 -5.54
N ASP A 260 0.46 -6.50 -5.36
CA ASP A 260 1.47 -7.39 -5.95
C ASP A 260 1.40 -8.80 -5.35
N THR A 261 1.01 -8.94 -4.08
CA THR A 261 0.77 -10.24 -3.43
C THR A 261 -0.39 -10.98 -4.10
N LEU A 262 -1.50 -10.30 -4.40
CA LEU A 262 -2.62 -10.88 -5.13
C LEU A 262 -2.25 -11.23 -6.59
N ASN A 263 -1.49 -10.37 -7.26
CA ASN A 263 -0.99 -10.64 -8.60
C ASN A 263 -0.08 -11.89 -8.62
N LEU A 264 0.81 -12.05 -7.64
CA LEU A 264 1.63 -13.26 -7.49
C LEU A 264 0.80 -14.50 -7.18
N LEU A 265 -0.26 -14.37 -6.38
CA LEU A 265 -1.18 -15.46 -6.10
C LEU A 265 -1.90 -15.93 -7.37
N CYS A 266 -2.32 -15.01 -8.26
CA CYS A 266 -2.87 -15.36 -9.58
C CYS A 266 -1.86 -16.13 -10.45
N ILE A 267 -0.59 -15.73 -10.42
CA ILE A 267 0.49 -16.44 -11.14
C ILE A 267 0.67 -17.85 -10.56
N GLU A 268 0.79 -18.00 -9.23
CA GLU A 268 0.90 -19.33 -8.59
C GLU A 268 -0.31 -20.22 -8.89
N ALA A 269 -1.52 -19.65 -8.89
CA ALA A 269 -2.74 -20.37 -9.22
C ALA A 269 -2.76 -20.85 -10.68
N SER A 270 -2.19 -20.06 -11.60
CA SER A 270 -2.08 -20.41 -13.02
C SER A 270 -1.00 -21.46 -13.29
N LEU A 271 0.09 -21.47 -12.50
CA LEU A 271 1.17 -22.45 -12.60
C LEU A 271 0.82 -23.81 -11.99
N SER A 272 -0.14 -23.84 -11.07
CA SER A 272 -0.56 -25.07 -10.40
C SER A 272 -1.33 -25.97 -11.37
N GLN A 273 -0.62 -26.94 -11.99
CA GLN A 273 -1.23 -27.97 -12.84
C GLN A 273 -2.25 -28.84 -12.09
N ASP A 274 -2.11 -28.88 -10.77
CA ASP A 274 -2.90 -29.71 -9.88
C ASP A 274 -4.19 -28.99 -9.49
N LYS A 275 -5.27 -29.22 -10.26
CA LYS A 275 -6.61 -28.65 -10.02
C LYS A 275 -7.14 -28.91 -8.59
N ASN A 276 -6.54 -29.89 -7.88
CA ASN A 276 -6.90 -30.27 -6.51
C ASN A 276 -6.19 -29.45 -5.43
N LYS A 277 -5.19 -28.63 -5.76
CA LYS A 277 -4.51 -27.76 -4.78
C LYS A 277 -5.40 -26.56 -4.50
N ASN A 278 -6.37 -26.74 -3.59
CA ASN A 278 -7.28 -25.68 -3.19
C ASN A 278 -6.48 -24.55 -2.51
N LEU A 279 -6.22 -23.47 -3.25
CA LEU A 279 -5.63 -22.24 -2.73
C LEU A 279 -6.66 -21.38 -1.96
N SER A 280 -7.91 -21.84 -1.88
CA SER A 280 -9.02 -21.17 -1.18
C SER A 280 -9.20 -19.73 -1.63
N LEU A 281 -8.97 -19.48 -2.93
CA LEU A 281 -9.06 -18.15 -3.54
C LEU A 281 -10.47 -17.56 -3.40
N ASP A 282 -11.47 -18.43 -3.32
CA ASP A 282 -12.87 -18.08 -3.09
C ASP A 282 -13.08 -17.39 -1.73
N LYS A 283 -12.22 -17.63 -0.74
CA LYS A 283 -12.25 -16.95 0.55
C LYS A 283 -11.73 -15.51 0.47
N ILE A 284 -10.95 -15.15 -0.55
CA ILE A 284 -10.50 -13.76 -0.71
C ILE A 284 -11.67 -12.95 -1.25
N LYS A 285 -12.25 -12.09 -0.40
CA LYS A 285 -13.43 -11.30 -0.75
C LYS A 285 -13.13 -9.82 -0.93
N GLY A 286 -12.04 -9.31 -0.36
CA GLY A 286 -11.77 -7.88 -0.35
C GLY A 286 -10.31 -7.49 -0.52
N LEU A 287 -10.11 -6.36 -1.22
CA LEU A 287 -8.88 -5.58 -1.23
C LEU A 287 -9.22 -4.14 -0.85
N ILE A 288 -8.56 -3.63 0.18
CA ILE A 288 -8.69 -2.25 0.64
C ILE A 288 -7.34 -1.57 0.44
N THR A 289 -7.32 -0.47 -0.32
CA THR A 289 -6.12 0.35 -0.49
C THR A 289 -6.41 1.75 0.01
N PHE A 290 -5.49 2.34 0.75
CA PHE A 290 -5.66 3.72 1.24
C PHE A 290 -4.31 4.40 1.41
N GLY A 291 -4.26 5.71 1.18
CA GLY A 291 -2.97 6.39 1.06
C GLY A 291 -2.15 5.92 -0.15
N SER A 292 -2.78 5.27 -1.15
CA SER A 292 -2.07 4.39 -2.09
C SER A 292 -1.25 5.12 -3.17
N PRO A 293 0.04 4.78 -3.37
CA PRO A 293 0.83 5.24 -4.50
C PRO A 293 0.73 4.33 -5.73
N LEU A 294 -0.18 3.36 -5.78
CA LEU A 294 -0.26 2.34 -6.83
C LEU A 294 -0.22 2.92 -8.25
N ASP A 295 -1.05 3.91 -8.55
CA ASP A 295 -1.07 4.56 -9.86
C ASP A 295 0.27 5.25 -10.18
N LYS A 296 0.86 5.94 -9.20
CA LYS A 296 2.17 6.58 -9.38
C LYS A 296 3.24 5.54 -9.70
N ILE A 297 3.21 4.39 -9.00
CA ILE A 297 4.06 3.23 -9.29
C ILE A 297 3.84 2.71 -10.71
N ALA A 298 2.58 2.52 -11.11
CA ALA A 298 2.24 2.03 -12.44
C ALA A 298 2.71 2.98 -13.55
N PHE A 299 2.51 4.29 -13.39
CA PHE A 299 2.84 5.29 -14.42
C PHE A 299 4.33 5.62 -14.52
N PHE A 300 5.04 5.68 -13.39
CA PHE A 300 6.40 6.24 -13.36
C PHE A 300 7.50 5.20 -13.09
N PHE A 301 7.16 4.05 -12.51
CA PHE A 301 8.15 3.13 -11.99
C PHE A 301 8.08 1.72 -12.55
N ARG A 302 6.94 1.36 -13.14
CA ARG A 302 6.81 0.06 -13.78
C ARG A 302 7.80 -0.04 -14.93
N GLU A 303 8.46 -1.20 -15.04
CA GLU A 303 9.37 -1.48 -16.14
C GLU A 303 8.59 -1.43 -17.46
N VAL A 304 8.96 -0.50 -18.34
CA VAL A 304 8.37 -0.37 -19.68
C VAL A 304 9.38 -0.87 -20.71
N ALA A 305 8.91 -1.69 -21.64
CA ALA A 305 9.74 -2.16 -22.76
C ALA A 305 10.11 -0.97 -23.68
N GLN A 306 11.27 -1.04 -24.33
CA GLN A 306 11.68 -0.02 -25.30
C GLN A 306 10.85 -0.15 -26.59
N GLU A 307 10.79 0.93 -27.39
CA GLU A 307 10.14 0.90 -28.71
C GLU A 307 10.68 -0.28 -29.55
N GLY A 308 9.78 -1.10 -30.10
CA GLY A 308 10.10 -2.31 -30.86
C GLY A 308 10.25 -3.60 -30.03
N GLN A 309 10.25 -3.55 -28.69
CA GLN A 309 10.35 -4.74 -27.82
C GLN A 309 8.97 -5.36 -27.48
N TYR A 310 8.15 -5.62 -28.50
CA TYR A 310 6.75 -6.05 -28.33
C TYR A 310 6.59 -7.36 -27.53
N ILE A 311 7.50 -8.33 -27.69
CA ILE A 311 7.46 -9.60 -26.92
C ILE A 311 7.69 -9.35 -25.43
N ARG A 312 8.75 -8.58 -25.10
CA ARG A 312 9.09 -8.25 -23.72
C ARG A 312 7.94 -7.49 -23.05
N GLN A 313 7.34 -6.55 -23.78
CA GLN A 313 6.18 -5.82 -23.29
C GLN A 313 5.01 -6.75 -22.96
N ARG A 314 4.67 -7.69 -23.86
CA ARG A 314 3.63 -8.69 -23.60
C ARG A 314 3.91 -9.55 -22.37
N ILE A 315 5.17 -9.99 -22.20
CA ILE A 315 5.57 -10.75 -21.01
C ILE A 315 5.36 -9.90 -19.76
N LEU A 316 5.82 -8.65 -19.78
CA LEU A 316 5.65 -7.74 -18.64
C LEU A 316 4.18 -7.50 -18.32
N GLU A 317 3.32 -7.27 -19.31
CA GLU A 317 1.87 -7.10 -19.16
C GLU A 317 1.23 -8.35 -18.53
N HIS A 318 1.56 -9.55 -19.03
CA HIS A 318 0.99 -10.81 -18.52
C HIS A 318 1.39 -11.10 -17.07
N LEU A 319 2.64 -10.81 -16.68
CA LEU A 319 3.14 -10.96 -15.31
C LEU A 319 2.55 -9.96 -14.32
N ASN A 320 1.78 -8.98 -14.80
CA ASN A 320 1.33 -7.81 -14.08
C ASN A 320 -0.16 -7.54 -14.32
N SER A 321 -0.92 -8.60 -14.63
CA SER A 321 -2.22 -8.53 -15.28
C SER A 321 -3.41 -8.39 -14.32
N PHE A 322 -3.20 -8.42 -13.00
CA PHE A 322 -4.30 -8.33 -12.04
C PHE A 322 -5.08 -7.01 -12.15
N ARG A 323 -6.24 -7.01 -12.82
CA ARG A 323 -7.15 -5.86 -12.97
C ARG A 323 -6.49 -4.58 -13.51
N VAL A 324 -5.58 -4.73 -14.47
CA VAL A 324 -5.07 -3.58 -15.24
C VAL A 324 -6.05 -3.25 -16.35
N LYS A 325 -6.41 -1.96 -16.54
CA LYS A 325 -7.34 -1.59 -17.61
C LYS A 325 -6.80 -2.02 -18.98
N PRO A 326 -7.64 -2.60 -19.85
CA PRO A 326 -7.25 -3.00 -21.20
C PRO A 326 -6.68 -1.86 -22.05
N GLU A 327 -7.05 -0.61 -21.77
CA GLU A 327 -6.55 0.59 -22.46
C GLU A 327 -5.04 0.78 -22.31
N PHE A 328 -4.47 0.34 -21.19
CA PHE A 328 -3.02 0.39 -20.94
C PHE A 328 -2.30 -0.85 -21.44
N ALA A 329 -3.03 -1.91 -21.82
CA ALA A 329 -2.46 -3.07 -22.52
C ALA A 329 -2.42 -2.75 -24.01
N GLN A 330 -1.23 -2.41 -24.54
CA GLN A 330 -1.12 -1.99 -25.94
C GLN A 330 -1.60 -3.09 -26.89
N LYS A 331 -2.30 -2.70 -27.96
CA LYS A 331 -2.67 -3.61 -29.05
C LYS A 331 -1.44 -3.91 -29.89
N ASN A 332 -0.73 -4.98 -29.56
CA ASN A 332 0.34 -5.50 -30.40
C ASN A 332 -0.23 -6.28 -31.60
N GLN A 333 0.52 -6.28 -32.70
CA GLN A 333 0.21 -7.02 -33.94
C GLN A 333 0.03 -8.53 -33.71
N TYR A 334 0.67 -9.07 -32.67
CA TYR A 334 0.58 -10.47 -32.30
C TYR A 334 -0.33 -10.66 -31.07
N SER A 335 -1.36 -11.48 -31.24
CA SER A 335 -2.19 -11.96 -30.12
C SER A 335 -1.46 -13.10 -29.42
N ILE A 336 -0.78 -12.77 -28.31
CA ILE A 336 -0.16 -13.76 -27.44
C ILE A 336 -1.15 -14.04 -26.32
N LYS A 337 -1.62 -15.28 -26.21
CA LYS A 337 -2.51 -15.69 -25.11
C LYS A 337 -1.77 -15.50 -23.78
N SER A 338 -2.41 -14.84 -22.81
CA SER A 338 -1.87 -14.75 -21.45
C SER A 338 -1.80 -16.13 -20.82
N PRO A 339 -0.66 -16.55 -20.26
CA PRO A 339 -0.56 -17.77 -19.47
C PRO A 339 -1.10 -17.60 -18.04
N VAL A 340 -1.41 -16.36 -17.62
CA VAL A 340 -1.93 -16.05 -16.29
C VAL A 340 -3.45 -15.90 -16.39
N GLU A 341 -4.18 -16.76 -15.68
CA GLU A 341 -5.63 -16.70 -15.51
C GLU A 341 -5.94 -16.12 -14.11
N CYS A 342 -6.45 -14.88 -14.08
CA CYS A 342 -6.91 -14.27 -12.83
C CYS A 342 -8.23 -14.93 -12.39
N LYS A 343 -8.25 -15.52 -11.18
CA LYS A 343 -9.47 -16.09 -10.57
C LYS A 343 -10.00 -15.23 -9.41
N LEU A 344 -9.56 -13.98 -9.35
CA LEU A 344 -9.88 -13.03 -8.28
C LEU A 344 -10.84 -11.93 -8.75
N ASP A 345 -11.61 -12.17 -9.82
CA ASP A 345 -12.52 -11.19 -10.42
C ASP A 345 -13.68 -10.82 -9.49
N ARG A 346 -13.98 -11.67 -8.50
CA ARG A 346 -15.01 -11.44 -7.48
C ARG A 346 -14.53 -10.64 -6.27
N VAL A 347 -13.22 -10.39 -6.15
CA VAL A 347 -12.68 -9.59 -5.04
C VAL A 347 -13.25 -8.16 -5.11
N ARG A 348 -13.88 -7.68 -4.06
CA ARG A 348 -14.30 -6.28 -4.01
C ARG A 348 -13.08 -5.42 -3.68
N TRP A 349 -12.72 -4.50 -4.57
CA TRP A 349 -11.59 -3.58 -4.36
C TRP A 349 -12.11 -2.18 -4.09
N VAL A 350 -11.74 -1.59 -2.96
CA VAL A 350 -12.03 -0.20 -2.60
C VAL A 350 -10.73 0.55 -2.36
N ASN A 351 -10.59 1.71 -2.99
CA ASN A 351 -9.48 2.64 -2.79
C ASN A 351 -9.96 3.91 -2.10
N TYR A 352 -9.43 4.20 -0.91
CA TYR A 352 -9.68 5.44 -0.19
C TYR A 352 -8.54 6.43 -0.42
N TYR A 353 -8.88 7.65 -0.85
CA TYR A 353 -7.91 8.68 -1.13
C TYR A 353 -8.37 10.03 -0.57
N HIS A 354 -7.43 10.95 -0.37
CA HIS A 354 -7.70 12.28 0.15
C HIS A 354 -6.93 13.33 -0.66
N LEU A 355 -7.57 14.43 -1.06
CA LEU A 355 -6.96 15.45 -1.93
C LEU A 355 -5.78 16.20 -1.29
N LYS A 356 -5.64 16.13 0.04
CA LYS A 356 -4.52 16.69 0.80
C LYS A 356 -3.39 15.68 1.05
N ASP A 357 -3.59 14.43 0.69
CA ASP A 357 -2.55 13.40 0.73
C ASP A 357 -1.67 13.53 -0.52
N PRO A 358 -0.36 13.79 -0.39
CA PRO A 358 0.54 13.88 -1.54
C PRO A 358 0.82 12.54 -2.22
N ILE A 359 0.47 11.42 -1.57
CA ILE A 359 0.80 10.05 -1.97
C ILE A 359 -0.41 9.39 -2.59
N SER A 360 -1.58 9.51 -1.96
CA SER A 360 -2.80 8.94 -2.52
C SER A 360 -3.27 9.64 -3.79
N GLY A 361 -4.20 8.99 -4.46
CA GLY A 361 -4.98 9.54 -5.56
C GLY A 361 -6.10 8.59 -5.94
N HIS A 362 -6.97 9.07 -6.82
CA HIS A 362 -7.87 8.20 -7.56
C HIS A 362 -7.03 7.19 -8.35
N LEU A 363 -7.38 5.91 -8.28
CA LEU A 363 -6.71 4.86 -9.06
C LEU A 363 -7.39 4.73 -10.42
N ASP A 364 -6.73 5.27 -11.44
CA ASP A 364 -7.16 5.29 -12.84
C ASP A 364 -6.51 4.20 -13.67
N TYR A 365 -5.38 3.63 -13.25
CA TYR A 365 -4.67 2.59 -14.00
C TYR A 365 -5.37 1.23 -13.96
N TYR A 366 -6.16 0.99 -12.91
CA TYR A 366 -6.78 -0.30 -12.59
C TYR A 366 -8.29 -0.31 -12.83
N GLU A 367 -8.86 -1.48 -13.08
CA GLU A 367 -10.29 -1.67 -13.33
C GLU A 367 -11.02 -2.37 -12.17
N ASN A 368 -12.36 -2.30 -12.19
CA ASN A 368 -13.23 -2.99 -11.26
C ASN A 368 -12.91 -2.70 -9.78
N LEU A 369 -12.77 -1.41 -9.45
CA LEU A 369 -12.60 -0.93 -8.08
C LEU A 369 -13.44 0.32 -7.82
N ASP A 370 -13.79 0.55 -6.56
CA ASP A 370 -14.48 1.75 -6.11
C ASP A 370 -13.47 2.75 -5.54
N ASN A 371 -13.42 3.96 -6.09
CA ASN A 371 -12.63 5.05 -5.52
C ASN A 371 -13.50 5.90 -4.58
N VAL A 372 -13.09 6.04 -3.32
CA VAL A 372 -13.78 6.80 -2.28
C VAL A 372 -12.91 7.96 -1.82
N GLU A 373 -13.41 9.19 -2.02
CA GLU A 373 -12.74 10.39 -1.52
C GLU A 373 -13.10 10.64 -0.06
N MET A 374 -12.10 10.56 0.81
CA MET A 374 -12.23 10.95 2.22
C MET A 374 -12.28 12.48 2.34
N LYS A 375 -13.03 12.99 3.32
CA LYS A 375 -13.30 14.44 3.48
C LYS A 375 -12.96 15.01 4.86
N TYR A 376 -12.20 14.28 5.66
CA TYR A 376 -11.75 14.76 6.97
C TYR A 376 -10.91 16.04 6.84
N GLN A 377 -10.92 16.88 7.88
CA GLN A 377 -10.14 18.11 7.88
C GLN A 377 -8.66 17.78 8.06
N ALA A 378 -7.84 18.10 7.05
CA ALA A 378 -6.39 17.91 7.11
C ALA A 378 -5.64 18.99 6.30
N SER A 379 -4.44 19.34 6.77
CA SER A 379 -3.48 20.07 5.93
C SER A 379 -2.89 19.16 4.85
N TRP A 380 -2.37 19.77 3.78
CA TRP A 380 -1.59 19.03 2.80
C TRP A 380 -0.35 18.39 3.44
N GLY A 381 -0.05 17.14 3.10
CA GLY A 381 1.11 16.40 3.63
C GLY A 381 0.71 15.25 4.55
N ASP A 382 1.47 15.08 5.63
CA ASP A 382 1.34 13.94 6.55
C ASP A 382 -0.04 13.83 7.21
N GLN A 383 -0.66 14.95 7.62
CA GLN A 383 -2.03 14.96 8.14
C GLN A 383 -3.04 14.38 7.14
N GLY A 384 -2.88 14.70 5.85
CA GLY A 384 -3.70 14.13 4.78
C GLY A 384 -3.36 12.67 4.50
N HIS A 385 -2.17 12.18 4.86
CA HIS A 385 -1.75 10.80 4.59
C HIS A 385 -2.06 9.82 5.72
N GLN A 386 -2.04 10.31 6.96
CA GLN A 386 -2.35 9.52 8.17
C GLN A 386 -3.79 9.68 8.63
N GLY A 387 -4.50 10.72 8.17
CA GLY A 387 -5.85 11.04 8.65
C GLY A 387 -6.89 9.94 8.46
N TYR A 388 -6.69 9.01 7.50
CA TYR A 388 -7.57 7.85 7.31
C TYR A 388 -7.74 7.02 8.57
N TRP A 389 -6.68 6.86 9.37
CA TRP A 389 -6.69 6.08 10.60
C TRP A 389 -7.57 6.67 11.71
N PHE A 390 -7.96 7.94 11.57
CA PHE A 390 -8.71 8.65 12.60
C PHE A 390 -10.12 9.03 12.15
N ASP A 391 -10.43 8.84 10.86
CA ASP A 391 -11.73 9.21 10.31
C ASP A 391 -12.75 8.10 10.54
N THR A 392 -13.89 8.43 11.16
CA THR A 392 -14.93 7.41 11.46
C THR A 392 -15.60 6.92 10.18
N ASP A 393 -15.77 7.81 9.19
CA ASP A 393 -16.41 7.49 7.91
C ASP A 393 -15.65 6.38 7.15
N PHE A 394 -14.33 6.29 7.34
CA PHE A 394 -13.49 5.24 6.77
C PHE A 394 -13.88 3.86 7.31
N TYR A 395 -14.05 3.75 8.63
CA TYR A 395 -14.40 2.49 9.28
C TYR A 395 -15.88 2.11 9.05
N GLU A 396 -16.78 3.09 9.01
CA GLU A 396 -18.19 2.88 8.66
C GLU A 396 -18.32 2.31 7.24
N ASP A 397 -17.67 2.91 6.24
CA ASP A 397 -17.73 2.42 4.86
C ASP A 397 -17.08 1.03 4.72
N ILE A 398 -15.97 0.73 5.43
CA ILE A 398 -15.40 -0.63 5.47
C ILE A 398 -16.40 -1.64 6.05
N ALA A 399 -17.03 -1.33 7.18
CA ALA A 399 -17.98 -2.23 7.81
C ALA A 399 -19.21 -2.48 6.91
N GLU A 400 -19.76 -1.43 6.29
CA GLU A 400 -20.88 -1.51 5.35
C GLU A 400 -20.56 -2.35 4.11
N ARG A 401 -19.32 -2.32 3.64
CA ARG A 401 -18.94 -2.99 2.41
C ARG A 401 -18.57 -4.45 2.58
N PHE A 402 -18.04 -4.81 3.73
CA PHE A 402 -17.37 -6.10 3.90
C PHE A 402 -17.89 -6.92 5.09
N LEU A 403 -18.43 -6.26 6.12
CA LEU A 403 -18.76 -6.94 7.37
C LEU A 403 -20.24 -7.16 7.59
N TYR A 404 -21.13 -6.32 7.07
CA TYR A 404 -22.55 -6.56 7.22
C TYR A 404 -23.10 -7.45 6.09
N ILE A 405 -24.07 -8.30 6.43
CA ILE A 405 -24.82 -9.09 5.46
C ILE A 405 -25.60 -8.12 4.56
N THR A 406 -25.38 -8.20 3.26
CA THR A 406 -26.13 -7.44 2.26
C THR A 406 -27.15 -8.34 1.57
N HIS A 407 -28.23 -7.79 1.01
CA HIS A 407 -29.21 -8.57 0.23
C HIS A 407 -28.58 -9.33 -0.96
N ARG A 408 -27.36 -9.00 -1.39
CA ARG A 408 -26.62 -9.71 -2.45
C ARG A 408 -25.91 -10.97 -1.94
N ASP A 409 -25.81 -11.17 -0.63
CA ASP A 409 -25.19 -12.35 -0.01
C ASP A 409 -26.19 -13.50 0.20
N GLU A 410 -27.50 -13.26 -0.02
CA GLU A 410 -28.59 -14.23 0.08
C GLU A 410 -28.98 -14.88 -1.27
N GLU A 411 -28.36 -14.45 -2.38
CA GLU A 411 -28.47 -15.04 -3.73
C GLU A 411 -27.21 -15.86 -4.07
#